data_AF-A0A7V9QS29-F1
#
_entry.id   AF-A0A7V9QS29-F1
#
_cell.length_a   1.000
_cell.length_b   1.000
_cell.length_c   1.000
_cell.angle_alpha   90.00
_cell.angle_beta   90.00
_cell.angle_gamma   90.00
#
_symmetry.space_group_name_H-M   'P 1'
#
loop_
_entity.id
_entity.type
_entity.pdbx_description
1 polymer ?
#
loop_
_entity_poly.entity_id
_entity_poly.type
_entity_poly.pdbx_seq_one_letter_code
_entity_poly.pdbx_strand_id
1 'polypeptide(L)'
;MYVTPDEKFPLERVVAVLHPFQRIIAYNLLWRDDVHGSWIPRTIATDQEIVWVGYDRNNTPTDVWTYWHGFILHTPWMRRQVAINVQWGKHGSMPRGLNLNDLPPTRSLKFYYGATIFGLPDILLGDLTRSGPFCFCHTYGEYLNYSVPIKVSERINVVVREENPEETLRAVFGPYSRKPFWPVGF
;
A
#
# COMPACT_ATOMS: atom_id res chain seq x y z
N MET A 1 -5.11 2.88 -8.52
CA MET A 1 -4.07 1.89 -8.11
C MET A 1 -4.09 0.75 -9.10
N TYR A 2 -3.02 -0.03 -9.14
CA TYR A 2 -2.91 -1.19 -10.01
C TYR A 2 -2.33 -2.36 -9.23
N VAL A 3 -3.01 -3.50 -9.28
CA VAL A 3 -2.61 -4.75 -8.63
C VAL A 3 -2.34 -5.81 -9.69
N THR A 4 -1.77 -6.94 -9.26
CA THR A 4 -1.67 -8.12 -10.10
C THR A 4 -3.05 -8.80 -10.25
N PRO A 5 -3.29 -9.55 -11.35
CA PRO A 5 -4.53 -10.31 -11.53
C PRO A 5 -4.85 -11.30 -10.41
N ASP A 6 -3.82 -11.81 -9.73
CA ASP A 6 -3.95 -12.81 -8.67
C ASP A 6 -4.06 -12.22 -7.26
N GLU A 7 -4.19 -10.89 -7.12
CA GLU A 7 -4.43 -10.27 -5.81
C GLU A 7 -5.75 -10.77 -5.20
N LYS A 8 -5.66 -11.37 -4.01
CA LYS A 8 -6.81 -11.97 -3.31
C LYS A 8 -7.35 -11.10 -2.19
N PHE A 9 -6.55 -10.17 -1.69
CA PHE A 9 -6.93 -9.29 -0.61
C PHE A 9 -7.42 -7.97 -1.19
N PRO A 10 -8.72 -7.65 -1.07
CA PRO A 10 -9.24 -6.41 -1.61
C PRO A 10 -8.83 -5.22 -0.73
N LEU A 11 -8.78 -4.04 -1.38
CA LEU A 11 -8.78 -2.76 -0.70
C LEU A 11 -10.17 -2.52 -0.08
N GLU A 12 -10.25 -2.63 1.23
CA GLU A 12 -11.51 -2.56 1.99
C GLU A 12 -11.92 -1.11 2.23
N ARG A 13 -10.99 -0.29 2.71
CA ARG A 13 -11.27 1.07 3.17
C ARG A 13 -10.17 2.03 2.80
N VAL A 14 -10.56 3.29 2.58
CA VAL A 14 -9.63 4.40 2.36
C VAL A 14 -10.04 5.61 3.18
N VAL A 15 -9.08 6.21 3.88
CA VAL A 15 -9.24 7.52 4.51
C VAL A 15 -8.31 8.50 3.82
N ALA A 16 -8.89 9.56 3.25
CA ALA A 16 -8.14 10.67 2.69
C ALA A 16 -7.97 11.76 3.76
N VAL A 17 -6.73 12.06 4.12
CA VAL A 17 -6.39 13.07 5.11
C VAL A 17 -5.69 14.22 4.40
N LEU A 18 -6.30 15.39 4.43
CA LEU A 18 -5.72 16.62 3.90
C LEU A 18 -4.85 17.24 4.99
N HIS A 19 -3.62 17.60 4.66
CA HIS A 19 -2.79 18.36 5.59
C HIS A 19 -3.42 19.75 5.83
N PRO A 20 -3.49 20.25 7.07
CA PRO A 20 -4.14 21.53 7.36
C PRO A 20 -3.42 22.73 6.73
N PHE A 21 -2.08 22.71 6.74
CA PHE A 21 -1.24 23.82 6.31
C PHE A 21 -0.46 23.61 5.01
N GLN A 22 -0.52 22.39 4.46
CA GLN A 22 0.26 22.02 3.28
C GLN A 22 -0.65 21.44 2.21
N ARG A 23 -0.22 21.51 0.95
CA ARG A 23 -0.97 21.00 -0.19
C ARG A 23 -0.68 19.52 -0.42
N ILE A 24 -0.87 18.72 0.63
CA ILE A 24 -0.62 17.29 0.60
C ILE A 24 -1.88 16.55 1.06
N ILE A 25 -2.19 15.46 0.36
CA ILE A 25 -3.25 14.53 0.75
C ILE A 25 -2.61 13.16 1.01
N ALA A 26 -2.80 12.64 2.22
CA ALA A 26 -2.46 11.26 2.58
C ALA A 26 -3.66 10.35 2.32
N TYR A 27 -3.51 9.37 1.44
CA TYR A 27 -4.44 8.29 1.23
C TYR A 27 -3.99 7.10 2.08
N ASN A 28 -4.66 6.90 3.20
CA ASN A 28 -4.46 5.75 4.08
C ASN A 28 -5.34 4.62 3.57
N LEU A 29 -4.74 3.46 3.32
CA LEU A 29 -5.34 2.32 2.63
C LEU A 29 -5.41 1.17 3.62
N LEU A 30 -6.57 0.53 3.74
CA LEU A 30 -6.71 -0.69 4.53
C LEU A 30 -6.97 -1.86 3.59
N TRP A 31 -6.00 -2.76 3.52
CA TRP A 31 -6.16 -4.04 2.83
C TRP A 31 -6.74 -5.07 3.81
N ARG A 32 -7.55 -5.98 3.28
CA ARG A 32 -8.24 -6.99 4.09
C ARG A 32 -7.26 -7.83 4.93
N ASP A 33 -6.11 -8.17 4.35
CA ASP A 33 -5.11 -9.03 4.99
C ASP A 33 -3.73 -8.81 4.38
N ASP A 34 -2.70 -9.43 4.98
CA ASP A 34 -1.34 -9.63 4.48
C ASP A 34 -1.07 -11.13 4.30
N VAL A 35 -0.38 -11.48 3.22
CA VAL A 35 -0.08 -12.87 2.86
C VAL A 35 0.84 -13.58 3.85
N HIS A 36 1.68 -12.87 4.62
CA HIS A 36 2.58 -13.49 5.60
C HIS A 36 2.26 -13.10 7.04
N GLY A 37 2.42 -14.05 7.97
CA GLY A 37 2.26 -13.86 9.41
C GLY A 37 0.80 -13.80 9.90
N SER A 38 -0.17 -14.16 9.04
CA SER A 38 -1.60 -14.15 9.33
C SER A 38 -2.05 -15.24 10.33
N TRP A 39 -1.30 -16.33 10.45
CA TRP A 39 -1.61 -17.39 11.41
C TRP A 39 -1.04 -17.15 12.82
N ILE A 40 -0.16 -16.16 13.00
CA ILE A 40 0.47 -15.86 14.28
C ILE A 40 -0.58 -15.25 15.24
N PRO A 41 -0.77 -15.79 16.46
CA PRO A 41 -1.74 -15.26 17.39
C PRO A 41 -1.52 -13.76 17.68
N ARG A 42 -2.61 -12.98 17.68
CA ARG A 42 -2.64 -11.53 17.99
C ARG A 42 -1.94 -10.63 16.97
N THR A 43 -1.52 -11.14 15.81
CA THR A 43 -1.12 -10.25 14.71
C THR A 43 -2.36 -9.55 14.15
N ILE A 44 -2.20 -8.25 13.87
CA ILE A 44 -3.21 -7.51 13.14
C ILE A 44 -3.02 -7.86 11.67
N ALA A 45 -3.96 -8.66 11.17
CA ALA A 45 -4.08 -9.10 9.79
C ALA A 45 -3.95 -7.98 8.76
N THR A 46 -4.66 -6.89 9.06
CA THR A 46 -4.93 -5.84 8.11
C THR A 46 -3.67 -5.02 7.85
N ASP A 47 -3.28 -4.95 6.59
CA ASP A 47 -2.18 -4.10 6.19
C ASP A 47 -2.68 -2.68 5.93
N GLN A 48 -2.21 -1.74 6.75
CA GLN A 48 -2.37 -0.32 6.47
C GLN A 48 -1.28 0.08 5.49
N GLU A 49 -1.61 0.63 4.34
CA GLU A 49 -0.63 1.28 3.46
C GLU A 49 -0.90 2.77 3.33
N ILE A 50 0.12 3.55 2.94
CA ILE A 50 -0.02 5.01 2.82
C ILE A 50 0.62 5.52 1.54
N VAL A 51 -0.14 6.36 0.84
CA VAL A 51 0.31 7.14 -0.32
C VAL A 51 0.08 8.61 -0.03
N TRP A 52 1.09 9.45 -0.21
CA TRP A 52 0.95 10.89 -0.14
C TRP A 52 1.04 11.50 -1.52
N VAL A 53 0.19 12.49 -1.79
CA VAL A 53 0.21 13.25 -3.04
C VAL A 53 0.34 14.73 -2.71
N GLY A 54 1.40 15.35 -3.20
CA GLY A 54 1.61 16.80 -3.16
C GLY A 54 0.97 17.46 -4.36
N TYR A 55 0.48 18.70 -4.17
CA TYR A 55 -0.22 19.47 -5.19
C TYR A 55 0.30 20.89 -5.28
N ASP A 56 0.28 21.43 -6.49
CA ASP A 56 0.53 22.85 -6.73
C ASP A 56 -0.68 23.73 -6.36
N ARG A 57 -0.57 25.04 -6.65
CA ARG A 57 -1.65 26.00 -6.41
C ARG A 57 -2.90 25.77 -7.27
N ASN A 58 -2.75 25.08 -8.40
CA ASN A 58 -3.80 24.76 -9.35
C ASN A 58 -4.43 23.38 -9.10
N ASN A 59 -4.07 22.72 -7.98
CA ASN A 59 -4.49 21.37 -7.61
C ASN A 59 -4.02 20.30 -8.61
N THR A 60 -2.89 20.54 -9.28
CA THR A 60 -2.21 19.53 -10.08
C THR A 60 -1.26 18.74 -9.18
N PRO A 61 -1.27 17.40 -9.23
CA PRO A 61 -0.26 16.61 -8.52
C PRO A 61 1.15 17.00 -8.95
N THR A 62 2.06 17.17 -8.00
CA THR A 62 3.48 17.50 -8.24
C THR A 62 4.42 16.43 -7.73
N ASP A 63 4.02 15.73 -6.67
CA ASP A 63 4.87 14.81 -5.94
C ASP A 63 4.03 13.63 -5.45
N VAL A 64 4.65 12.45 -5.46
CA VAL A 64 4.06 11.24 -4.91
C VAL A 64 5.07 10.60 -3.98
N TRP A 65 4.63 10.34 -2.75
CA TRP A 65 5.36 9.51 -1.81
C TRP A 65 4.56 8.25 -1.50
N THR A 66 5.25 7.15 -1.24
CA THR A 66 4.62 5.91 -0.76
C THR A 66 5.41 5.32 0.39
N TYR A 67 4.71 4.65 1.30
CA TYR A 67 5.36 3.82 2.29
C TYR A 67 5.63 2.43 1.70
N TRP A 68 6.91 2.12 1.52
CA TRP A 68 7.39 0.84 0.99
C TRP A 68 8.14 0.10 2.09
N HIS A 69 7.43 -0.80 2.78
CA HIS A 69 8.02 -1.71 3.77
C HIS A 69 8.95 -1.03 4.78
N GLY A 70 8.60 0.15 5.30
CA GLY A 70 9.46 0.90 6.23
C GLY A 70 10.39 1.93 5.59
N PHE A 71 10.30 2.16 4.28
CA PHE A 71 10.95 3.27 3.59
C PHE A 71 9.91 4.18 2.97
N ILE A 72 10.22 5.48 2.87
CA ILE A 72 9.41 6.41 2.10
C ILE A 72 10.06 6.54 0.74
N LEU A 73 9.36 6.08 -0.30
CA LEU A 73 9.75 6.35 -1.68
C LEU A 73 9.20 7.71 -2.08
N HIS A 74 9.94 8.45 -2.91
CA HIS A 74 9.52 9.73 -3.47
C HIS A 74 9.74 9.72 -4.98
N THR A 75 8.79 10.30 -5.72
CA THR A 75 9.01 10.63 -7.12
C THR A 75 8.31 11.95 -7.46
N PRO A 76 8.96 12.84 -8.24
CA PRO A 76 8.26 13.93 -8.90
C PRO A 76 7.17 13.36 -9.82
N TRP A 77 5.99 13.95 -9.80
CA TRP A 77 4.83 13.45 -10.53
C TRP A 77 4.27 14.51 -11.48
N MET A 78 4.67 14.42 -12.75
CA MET A 78 4.30 15.39 -13.78
C MET A 78 3.07 14.97 -14.60
N ARG A 79 2.16 14.17 -14.03
CA ARG A 79 0.96 13.64 -14.71
C ARG A 79 -0.30 14.03 -13.94
N ARG A 80 -1.39 14.31 -14.66
CA ARG A 80 -2.69 14.67 -14.04
C ARG A 80 -3.24 13.60 -13.10
N GLN A 81 -3.12 12.32 -13.49
CA GLN A 81 -3.64 11.21 -12.71
C GLN A 81 -2.49 10.49 -12.00
N VAL A 82 -2.53 10.45 -10.67
CA VAL A 82 -1.61 9.64 -9.87
C VAL A 82 -1.89 8.16 -10.09
N ALA A 83 -0.83 7.38 -10.28
CA ALA A 83 -0.88 5.95 -10.47
C ALA A 83 0.14 5.27 -9.54
N ILE A 84 -0.32 4.27 -8.82
CA ILE A 84 0.44 3.51 -7.83
C ILE A 84 0.32 2.03 -8.17
N ASN A 85 1.44 1.33 -8.20
CA ASN A 85 1.49 -0.12 -8.26
C ASN A 85 1.50 -0.67 -6.83
N VAL A 86 0.71 -1.70 -6.58
CA VAL A 86 0.57 -2.32 -5.27
C VAL A 86 1.09 -3.74 -5.37
N GLN A 87 2.10 -4.05 -4.56
CA GLN A 87 2.71 -5.36 -4.50
C GLN A 87 1.69 -6.43 -4.09
N TRP A 88 1.73 -7.57 -4.77
CA TRP A 88 0.86 -8.70 -4.45
C TRP A 88 1.05 -9.18 -3.00
N GLY A 89 -0.05 -9.38 -2.30
CA GLY A 89 -0.15 -10.06 -1.01
C GLY A 89 0.40 -9.28 0.21
N LYS A 90 1.45 -8.50 0.00
CA LYS A 90 2.15 -7.67 1.00
C LYS A 90 1.78 -6.19 0.91
N HIS A 91 1.05 -5.81 -0.14
CA HIS A 91 0.50 -4.49 -0.47
C HIS A 91 1.42 -3.27 -0.46
N GLY A 92 2.74 -3.46 -0.33
CA GLY A 92 3.73 -2.42 -0.50
C GLY A 92 3.45 -1.55 -1.72
N SER A 93 3.28 -0.25 -1.50
CA SER A 93 2.85 0.70 -2.52
C SER A 93 4.04 1.39 -3.17
N MET A 94 4.03 1.52 -4.50
CA MET A 94 5.10 2.17 -5.27
C MET A 94 4.53 3.14 -6.31
N PRO A 95 5.14 4.32 -6.51
CA PRO A 95 4.75 5.19 -7.61
C PRO A 95 4.94 4.49 -8.97
N ARG A 96 3.95 4.58 -9.86
CA ARG A 96 4.03 3.89 -11.15
C ARG A 96 5.05 4.54 -12.08
N GLY A 97 6.05 3.75 -12.46
CA GLY A 97 7.19 4.20 -13.29
C GLY A 97 8.45 4.50 -12.48
N LEU A 98 8.44 4.25 -11.17
CA LEU A 98 9.66 4.20 -10.36
C LEU A 98 10.67 3.22 -10.97
N ASN A 99 11.95 3.58 -10.95
CA ASN A 99 13.02 2.65 -11.27
C ASN A 99 13.17 1.63 -10.14
N LEU A 100 12.95 0.35 -10.43
CA LEU A 100 12.96 -0.70 -9.41
C LEU A 100 14.35 -0.90 -8.77
N ASN A 101 15.42 -0.41 -9.39
CA ASN A 101 16.76 -0.43 -8.82
C ASN A 101 16.94 0.59 -7.70
N ASP A 102 16.03 1.56 -7.56
CA ASP A 102 16.04 2.54 -6.45
C ASP A 102 15.44 1.94 -5.17
N LEU A 103 14.85 0.73 -5.26
CA LEU A 103 14.37 0.02 -4.08
C LEU A 103 15.57 -0.51 -3.27
N PRO A 104 15.49 -0.47 -1.93
CA PRO A 104 16.51 -1.05 -1.06
C PRO A 104 16.75 -2.52 -1.43
N PRO A 105 18.00 -3.00 -1.52
CA PRO A 105 18.28 -4.37 -1.93
C PRO A 105 17.58 -5.43 -1.07
N THR A 106 17.52 -5.19 0.24
CA THR A 106 16.84 -6.05 1.25
C THR A 106 15.33 -5.95 1.23
N ARG A 107 14.76 -5.03 0.44
CA ARG A 107 13.32 -4.82 0.24
C ARG A 107 13.01 -4.65 -1.24
N SER A 108 13.76 -5.34 -2.10
CA SER A 108 13.54 -5.33 -3.55
C SER A 108 12.36 -6.22 -3.94
N LEU A 109 11.78 -5.98 -5.10
CA LEU A 109 10.71 -6.86 -5.61
C LEU A 109 11.20 -8.30 -5.84
N LYS A 110 12.47 -8.50 -6.21
CA LYS A 110 13.06 -9.85 -6.31
C LYS A 110 13.13 -10.54 -4.96
N PHE A 111 13.53 -9.81 -3.91
CA PHE A 111 13.54 -10.32 -2.54
C PHE A 111 12.14 -10.79 -2.13
N TYR A 112 11.12 -9.94 -2.30
CA TYR A 112 9.76 -10.30 -1.92
C TYR A 112 9.14 -11.40 -2.78
N TYR A 113 9.42 -11.42 -4.09
CA TYR A 113 9.03 -12.55 -4.94
C TYR A 113 9.63 -13.85 -4.41
N GLY A 114 10.93 -13.87 -4.07
CA GLY A 114 11.57 -15.02 -3.41
C GLY A 114 10.87 -15.39 -2.10
N ALA A 115 10.47 -14.40 -1.29
CA ALA A 115 9.74 -14.63 -0.04
C ALA A 115 8.35 -15.26 -0.26
N THR A 116 7.70 -15.07 -1.41
CA THR A 116 6.45 -15.80 -1.74
C THR A 116 6.69 -17.29 -1.95
N ILE A 117 7.90 -17.69 -2.35
CA ILE A 117 8.28 -19.09 -2.59
C ILE A 117 8.76 -19.73 -1.28
N PHE A 118 9.71 -19.11 -0.60
CA PHE A 118 10.28 -19.65 0.64
C PHE A 118 9.33 -19.53 1.84
N GLY A 119 8.45 -18.53 1.82
CA GLY A 119 7.40 -18.34 2.81
C GLY A 119 6.14 -19.17 2.55
N LEU A 120 6.12 -20.08 1.56
CA LEU A 120 4.94 -20.88 1.25
C LEU A 120 4.33 -21.59 2.47
N PRO A 121 5.10 -22.19 3.41
CA PRO A 121 4.52 -22.77 4.62
C PRO A 121 3.75 -21.75 5.46
N ASP A 122 4.24 -20.52 5.56
CA ASP A 122 3.61 -19.42 6.29
C ASP A 122 2.30 -18.98 5.62
N ILE A 123 2.30 -18.89 4.28
CA ILE A 123 1.11 -18.58 3.47
C ILE A 123 0.02 -19.65 3.67
N LEU A 124 0.39 -20.93 3.58
CA LEU A 124 -0.55 -22.05 3.75
C LEU A 124 -1.11 -22.13 5.17
N LEU A 125 -0.30 -21.87 6.20
CA LEU A 125 -0.78 -21.77 7.58
C LEU A 125 -1.74 -20.59 7.75
N GLY A 126 -1.46 -19.48 7.06
CA GLY A 126 -2.33 -18.31 7.00
C GLY A 126 -3.73 -18.65 6.47
N ASP A 127 -3.80 -19.38 5.36
CA ASP A 127 -5.08 -19.77 4.74
C ASP A 127 -5.97 -20.62 5.67
N LEU A 128 -5.36 -21.44 6.54
CA LEU A 128 -6.09 -22.24 7.55
C LEU A 128 -6.81 -21.37 8.59
N THR A 129 -6.33 -20.16 8.86
CA THR A 129 -6.93 -19.25 9.85
C THR A 129 -7.77 -18.17 9.18
N ARG A 130 -7.34 -17.67 8.01
CA ARG A 130 -7.95 -16.58 7.26
C ARG A 130 -7.79 -16.86 5.77
N SER A 131 -8.92 -17.05 5.08
CA SER A 131 -8.90 -17.42 3.66
C SER A 131 -8.07 -16.44 2.83
N GLY A 132 -7.07 -16.98 2.14
CA GLY A 132 -6.08 -16.24 1.37
C GLY A 132 -5.65 -17.02 0.12
N PRO A 133 -4.56 -16.60 -0.55
CA PRO A 133 -3.99 -17.38 -1.63
C PRO A 133 -3.21 -18.56 -1.07
N PHE A 134 -3.17 -19.68 -1.80
CA PHE A 134 -2.26 -20.78 -1.46
C PHE A 134 -0.80 -20.47 -1.74
N CYS A 135 -0.54 -19.62 -2.75
CA CYS A 135 0.80 -19.26 -3.23
C CYS A 135 0.70 -18.08 -4.21
N PHE A 136 1.85 -17.49 -4.54
CA PHE A 136 2.04 -16.84 -5.84
C PHE A 136 2.74 -17.83 -6.79
N CYS A 137 1.97 -18.73 -7.41
CA CYS A 137 2.51 -19.82 -8.24
C CYS A 137 2.80 -19.40 -9.70
N HIS A 138 3.26 -18.16 -9.89
CA HIS A 138 3.48 -17.56 -11.20
C HIS A 138 4.91 -17.05 -11.32
N THR A 139 5.30 -16.63 -12.53
CA THR A 139 6.64 -16.11 -12.79
C THR A 139 6.89 -14.74 -12.15
N TYR A 140 8.16 -14.36 -12.04
CA TYR A 140 8.51 -13.00 -11.61
C TYR A 140 7.97 -11.92 -12.57
N GLY A 141 7.84 -12.22 -13.87
CA GLY A 141 7.23 -11.30 -14.83
C GLY A 141 5.75 -11.04 -14.50
N GLU A 142 5.02 -12.08 -14.12
CA GLU A 142 3.62 -11.96 -13.68
C GLU A 142 3.50 -11.27 -12.32
N TYR A 143 4.48 -11.44 -11.43
CA TYR A 143 4.56 -10.68 -10.17
C TYR A 143 4.66 -9.16 -10.39
N LEU A 144 5.20 -8.74 -11.53
CA LEU A 144 5.32 -7.34 -11.93
C LEU A 144 4.15 -6.88 -12.83
N ASN A 145 3.16 -7.74 -13.09
CA ASN A 145 2.05 -7.44 -13.98
C ASN A 145 0.95 -6.65 -13.26
N TYR A 146 1.14 -5.34 -13.09
CA TYR A 146 0.14 -4.43 -12.50
C TYR A 146 -0.93 -3.99 -13.52
N SER A 147 -1.69 -4.95 -14.05
CA SER A 147 -2.67 -4.72 -15.12
C SER A 147 -4.09 -4.46 -14.61
N VAL A 148 -4.42 -4.82 -13.36
CA VAL A 148 -5.78 -4.68 -12.83
C VAL A 148 -5.95 -3.34 -12.12
N PRO A 149 -6.77 -2.40 -12.63
CA PRO A 149 -6.97 -1.12 -12.00
C PRO A 149 -7.95 -1.19 -10.82
N ILE A 150 -7.63 -0.45 -9.75
CA ILE A 150 -8.52 -0.16 -8.62
C ILE A 150 -8.72 1.34 -8.55
N LYS A 151 -9.98 1.79 -8.62
CA LYS A 151 -10.35 3.20 -8.43
C LYS A 151 -10.46 3.50 -6.94
N VAL A 152 -9.48 4.23 -6.42
CA VAL A 152 -9.41 4.60 -4.99
C VAL A 152 -10.62 5.43 -4.58
N SER A 153 -11.12 6.30 -5.47
CA SER A 153 -12.27 7.16 -5.20
C SER A 153 -13.55 6.40 -4.83
N GLU A 154 -13.72 5.17 -5.32
CA GLU A 154 -14.87 4.31 -5.02
C GLU A 154 -14.74 3.62 -3.64
N ARG A 155 -13.57 3.77 -2.98
CA ARG A 155 -13.24 3.16 -1.68
C ARG A 155 -12.99 4.20 -0.59
N ILE A 156 -13.09 5.50 -0.89
CA ILE A 156 -12.94 6.55 0.12
C ILE A 156 -14.16 6.53 1.04
N ASN A 157 -13.93 6.21 2.31
CA ASN A 157 -14.95 6.20 3.34
C ASN A 157 -15.05 7.55 4.06
N VAL A 158 -13.90 8.17 4.32
CA VAL A 158 -13.78 9.39 5.11
C VAL A 158 -12.77 10.33 4.47
N VAL A 159 -13.11 11.62 4.48
CA VAL A 159 -12.21 12.72 4.11
C VAL A 159 -12.15 13.69 5.28
N VAL A 160 -10.95 13.91 5.81
CA VAL A 160 -10.73 14.83 6.96
C VAL A 160 -9.56 15.77 6.67
N ARG A 161 -9.49 16.87 7.42
CA ARG A 161 -8.36 17.80 7.40
C ARG A 161 -7.77 17.87 8.80
N GLU A 162 -6.68 17.15 9.03
CA GLU A 162 -6.10 16.92 10.35
C GLU A 162 -4.59 16.83 10.22
N GLU A 163 -3.83 17.36 11.17
CA GLU A 163 -2.37 17.13 11.25
C GLU A 163 -2.07 15.75 11.84
N ASN A 164 -2.87 15.31 12.81
CA ASN A 164 -2.79 13.98 13.40
C ASN A 164 -4.14 13.25 13.22
N PRO A 165 -4.25 12.34 12.25
CA PRO A 165 -5.50 11.63 11.96
C PRO A 165 -5.70 10.33 12.77
N GLU A 166 -4.95 10.12 13.86
CA GLU A 166 -4.95 8.85 14.60
C GLU A 166 -6.34 8.41 15.06
N GLU A 167 -7.12 9.32 15.64
CA GLU A 167 -8.47 9.01 16.14
C GLU A 167 -9.40 8.63 14.98
N THR A 168 -9.36 9.40 13.89
CA THR A 168 -10.13 9.13 12.66
C THR A 168 -9.75 7.77 12.07
N LEU A 169 -8.46 7.49 11.91
CA LEU A 169 -7.99 6.21 11.36
C LEU A 169 -8.40 5.04 12.24
N ARG A 170 -8.29 5.16 13.57
CA ARG A 170 -8.71 4.11 14.51
C ARG A 170 -10.22 3.87 14.48
N ALA A 171 -11.01 4.92 14.33
CA ALA A 171 -12.47 4.80 14.20
C ALA A 171 -12.88 4.06 12.91
N VAL A 172 -12.16 4.27 11.81
CA VAL A 172 -12.49 3.67 10.50
C VAL A 172 -11.88 2.28 10.32
N PHE A 173 -10.63 2.08 10.76
CA PHE A 173 -9.87 0.85 10.54
C PHE A 173 -9.92 -0.13 11.72
N GLY A 174 -10.31 0.32 12.92
CA GLY A 174 -10.19 -0.48 14.13
C GLY A 174 -8.72 -0.66 14.54
N PRO A 175 -8.29 -1.85 14.99
CA PRO A 175 -6.87 -2.18 15.13
C PRO A 175 -6.19 -2.24 13.75
N TYR A 176 -5.08 -1.51 13.57
CA TYR A 176 -4.28 -1.51 12.35
C TYR A 176 -2.78 -1.32 12.68
N SER A 177 -1.91 -1.69 11.74
CA SER A 177 -0.47 -1.44 11.85
C SER A 177 -0.17 0.04 11.64
N ARG A 178 0.28 0.77 12.68
CA ARG A 178 0.50 2.22 12.59
C ARG A 178 1.73 2.57 11.76
N LYS A 179 1.55 3.45 10.78
CA LYS A 179 2.61 4.04 9.95
C LYS A 179 2.70 5.56 10.18
N PRO A 180 3.81 6.22 9.79
CA PRO A 180 3.92 7.69 9.86
C PRO A 180 2.75 8.38 9.14
N PHE A 181 2.25 9.49 9.65
CA PHE A 181 1.11 10.19 9.03
C PHE A 181 1.49 11.01 7.80
N TRP A 182 2.73 11.48 7.74
CA TRP A 182 3.27 12.34 6.71
C TRP A 182 4.63 11.84 6.24
N PRO A 183 5.07 12.18 5.02
CA PRO A 183 6.42 11.81 4.57
C PRO A 183 7.48 12.51 5.44
N VAL A 184 8.78 12.25 5.24
CA VAL A 184 9.84 12.97 5.98
C VAL A 184 10.42 14.06 5.07
N GLY A 185 10.60 15.28 5.61
CA GLY A 185 11.31 16.36 4.91
C GLY A 185 10.52 17.06 3.80
N PHE A 186 9.20 17.19 3.97
CA PHE A 186 8.26 17.73 2.98
C PHE A 186 7.81 19.16 3.32
#